data_AF-A0A377Z5M5-F1
#
_entry.id   AF-A0A377Z5M5-F1
#
_cell.length_a   1.000
_cell.length_b   1.000
_cell.length_c   1.000
_cell.angle_alpha   90.00
_cell.angle_beta   90.00
_cell.angle_gamma   90.00
#
_symmetry.space_group_name_H-M   'P 1'
#
loop_
_entity.id
_entity.type
_entity.pdbx_description
1 polymer ?
#
loop_
_entity_poly.entity_id
_entity_poly.type
_entity_poly.pdbx_seq_one_letter_code
_entity_poly.pdbx_strand_id
1 'polypeptide(L)' 'MALLKSAHGGNIREAAALLGIAPGELLDFSANINPLGMPASLRQAIVDNPRLRRTLP' A
#
# COMPACT_ATOMS: atom_id res chain seq x y z
N MET A 1 -23.95 7.61 5.45
CA MET A 1 -22.80 8.49 5.18
C MET A 1 -21.58 7.60 5.02
N ALA A 2 -20.80 7.73 3.93
CA ALA A 2 -19.53 7.02 3.86
C ALA A 2 -18.57 7.61 4.91
N LEU A 3 -17.93 6.74 5.70
CA LEU A 3 -16.94 7.17 6.70
C LEU A 3 -15.68 7.74 6.04
N LEU A 4 -15.38 7.30 4.82
CA LEU A 4 -14.20 7.68 4.03
C LEU A 4 -14.64 8.37 2.74
N LYS A 5 -13.83 9.31 2.25
CA LYS A 5 -14.01 9.98 0.96
C LYS A 5 -13.45 9.16 -0.20
N SER A 6 -12.53 8.24 0.07
CA SER A 6 -11.92 7.40 -0.97
C SER A 6 -12.96 6.59 -1.75
N ALA A 7 -12.86 6.61 -3.08
CA ALA A 7 -13.66 5.78 -3.97
C ALA A 7 -13.18 4.32 -4.05
N HIS A 8 -11.96 4.05 -3.57
CA HIS A 8 -11.31 2.74 -3.60
C HIS A 8 -10.76 2.35 -2.22
N GLY A 9 -10.63 1.06 -1.96
CA GLY A 9 -9.92 0.56 -0.79
C GLY A 9 -8.41 0.85 -0.85
N GLY A 10 -7.71 0.61 0.25
CA GLY A 10 -6.27 0.87 0.38
C GLY A 10 -5.92 2.24 0.98
N ASN A 11 -6.91 3.07 1.31
CA ASN A 11 -6.65 4.40 1.89
C ASN A 11 -6.41 4.35 3.41
N ILE A 12 -5.35 3.67 3.83
CA ILE A 12 -4.97 3.53 5.24
C ILE A 12 -4.65 4.88 5.91
N ARG A 13 -4.28 5.90 5.14
CA ARG A 13 -3.97 7.24 5.68
C ARG A 13 -5.23 7.94 6.18
N GLU A 14 -6.30 7.91 5.37
CA GLU A 14 -7.58 8.49 5.78
C GLU A 14 -8.21 7.71 6.92
N ALA A 15 -8.18 6.37 6.86
CA ALA A 15 -8.68 5.52 7.93
C ALA A 15 -7.94 5.75 9.26
N ALA A 16 -6.61 5.83 9.22
CA ALA A 16 -5.80 6.08 10.42
C ALA A 16 -6.03 7.48 10.99
N ALA A 17 -6.18 8.50 10.13
CA ALA A 17 -6.49 9.86 10.56
C ALA A 17 -7.85 9.94 11.28
N LEU A 18 -8.86 9.20 10.80
CA LEU A 18 -10.17 9.14 11.48
C LEU A 18 -10.10 8.46 12.84
N LEU A 19 -9.20 7.50 13.01
CA LEU A 19 -9.01 6.75 14.26
C LEU A 19 -8.01 7.41 15.21
N GLY A 20 -7.25 8.42 14.76
CA GLY A 20 -6.22 9.08 15.55
C GLY A 20 -4.98 8.21 15.81
N ILE A 21 -4.69 7.24 14.93
CA ILE A 21 -3.56 6.31 15.05
C ILE A 21 -2.57 6.48 13.89
N ALA A 22 -1.40 5.84 13.98
CA ALA A 22 -0.47 5.80 12.86
C ALA A 22 -0.96 4.81 11.78
N PRO A 23 -0.75 5.08 10.47
CA PRO A 23 -1.18 4.17 9.40
C PRO A 23 -0.61 2.76 9.49
N GLY A 24 0.59 2.60 10.07
CA GLY A 24 1.23 1.29 10.25
C GLY A 24 0.57 0.41 11.32
N GLU A 25 -0.34 0.97 12.11
CA GLU A 25 -1.11 0.23 13.13
C GLU A 25 -2.38 -0.41 12.54
N LEU A 26 -2.70 -0.12 11.27
CA LEU A 26 -3.84 -0.71 10.57
C LEU A 26 -3.44 -2.01 9.86
N LEU A 27 -4.24 -3.05 10.08
CA LEU A 27 -4.27 -4.22 9.21
C LEU A 27 -5.33 -4.00 8.12
N ASP A 28 -4.87 -3.77 6.89
CA ASP A 28 -5.73 -3.37 5.78
C ASP A 28 -6.31 -4.56 5.01
N PHE A 29 -7.63 -4.77 5.15
CA PHE A 29 -8.43 -5.73 4.37
C PHE A 29 -9.23 -5.07 3.24
N SER A 30 -9.07 -3.76 3.02
CA SER A 30 -9.83 -3.03 2.02
C SER A 30 -9.20 -3.09 0.62
N ALA A 31 -7.93 -3.49 0.51
CA ALA A 31 -7.21 -3.67 -0.74
C ALA A 31 -6.76 -5.12 -0.95
N ASN A 32 -6.81 -5.58 -2.21
CA ASN A 32 -6.48 -6.96 -2.56
C ASN A 32 -5.00 -7.07 -2.98
N ILE A 33 -4.10 -7.08 -2.01
CA ILE A 33 -2.65 -7.22 -2.24
C ILE A 33 -2.19 -8.61 -1.82
N ASN A 34 -1.18 -9.15 -2.51
CA ASN A 34 -0.55 -10.41 -2.12
C ASN A 34 0.13 -10.27 -0.74
N PRO A 35 -0.30 -11.02 0.29
CA PRO A 35 0.27 -10.92 1.64
C PRO A 35 1.73 -11.41 1.72
N LEU A 36 2.22 -12.14 0.72
CA LEU A 36 3.63 -12.56 0.64
C LEU A 36 4.58 -11.42 0.25
N GLY A 37 4.04 -10.24 -0.09
CA GLY A 37 4.82 -9.05 -0.42
C GLY A 37 5.51 -9.12 -1.79
N MET A 38 6.57 -8.32 -1.94
CA MET A 38 7.29 -8.20 -3.20
C MET A 38 8.17 -9.45 -3.47
N PRO A 39 8.08 -10.07 -4.65
CA PRO A 39 8.97 -11.16 -5.04
C PRO A 39 10.45 -10.77 -4.95
N ALA A 40 11.29 -11.67 -4.42
CA ALA A 40 12.71 -11.40 -4.22
C ALA A 40 13.45 -11.07 -5.54
N SER A 41 13.14 -11.78 -6.61
CA SER A 41 13.69 -11.51 -7.96
C SER A 41 13.34 -10.11 -8.46
N LEU A 42 12.10 -9.66 -8.22
CA LEU A 42 11.66 -8.32 -8.59
C LEU A 42 12.38 -7.25 -7.76
N ARG A 43 12.50 -7.47 -6.43
CA ARG A 43 13.26 -6.57 -5.57
C ARG A 43 14.70 -6.42 -6.06
N GLN A 44 15.36 -7.53 -6.36
CA GLN A 44 16.75 -7.52 -6.85
C GLN A 44 16.86 -6.76 -8.17
N ALA A 45 15.96 -7.02 -9.12
CA ALA A 45 15.96 -6.34 -10.41
C ALA A 45 15.83 -4.81 -10.26
N ILE A 46 15.00 -4.31 -9.34
CA ILE A 46 14.83 -2.87 -9.06
C ILE A 46 16.10 -2.28 -8.44
N VAL A 47 16.73 -2.97 -7.50
CA VAL A 47 17.97 -2.53 -6.85
C VAL A 47 19.11 -2.43 -7.86
N ASP A 48 19.26 -3.44 -8.71
CA ASP A 48 20.31 -3.49 -9.73
C ASP A 48 20.05 -2.52 -10.89
N ASN A 49 18.79 -2.14 -11.10
CA ASN A 49 18.37 -1.23 -12.16
C ASN A 49 17.44 -0.14 -11.60
N PRO A 50 17.96 0.90 -10.92
CA PRO A 50 17.15 1.94 -10.27
C PRO A 50 16.16 2.65 -11.20
N ARG A 51 16.46 2.66 -12.51
CA ARG A 51 15.56 3.17 -13.57
C ARG A 51 14.21 2.43 -13.63
N LEU A 52 14.15 1.16 -13.24
CA LEU A 52 12.93 0.35 -13.20
C LEU A 52 11.93 0.81 -12.14
N ARG A 53 12.37 1.61 -11.15
CA ARG A 53 11.50 2.11 -10.07
C ARG A 53 10.34 2.97 -10.60
N ARG A 54 10.51 3.65 -11.74
CA ARG A 54 9.48 4.55 -12.32
C ARG A 54 8.50 3.83 -13.24
N THR A 55 8.78 2.57 -13.61
CA THR A 55 8.02 1.82 -14.62
C THR A 55 7.17 0.70 -14.04
N LEU A 56 7.27 0.45 -12.73
CA LEU A 56 6.43 -0.54 -12.07
C LEU A 56 5.10 0.12 -11.64
N PRO A 57 3.95 -0.49 -11.99
CA PRO A 57 2.63 0.01 -11.64
C PRO A 57 2.38 -0.02 -10.12
#